data_AF-L1MQK0-F1
#
_entry.id   AF-L1MQK0-F1
#
_cell.length_a   1.000
_cell.length_b   1.000
_cell.length_c   1.000
_cell.angle_alpha   90.00
_cell.angle_beta   90.00
_cell.angle_gamma   90.00
#
_symmetry.space_group_name_H-M   'P 1'
#
loop_
_entity.id
_entity.type
_entity.pdbx_description
1 polymer ?
#
loop_
_entity_poly.entity_id
_entity_poly.type
_entity_poly.pdbx_seq_one_letter_code
_entity_poly.pdbx_strand_id
1 'polypeptide(L)'
;MVNPRVAQSSLHFSGAILKKLLSMFRLLIYSLCTLYSLSLSAQRKVHVIDATTLLPIENVVVTDAQLGKVLGITPKNGLFLSTSQFKKLSFSHLSYQPLAAPVADTVRLVPRDYNIAPTEVTAKAADYYRLRAVVRSYQYVDSIPVNFVDAVLDFYVNGKGNKLEYRVLKLDAYKDKARIRENNLNRSKVEVDDNGLLDWVSAQHISTNNAY
;
A
#
# COMPACT_ATOMS: atom_id res chain seq x y z
N MET A 1 6.61 -5.75 -78.23
CA MET A 1 5.54 -6.53 -77.57
C MET A 1 6.06 -7.02 -76.22
N VAL A 2 5.65 -6.36 -75.13
CA VAL A 2 6.00 -6.78 -73.77
C VAL A 2 5.00 -7.84 -73.34
N ASN A 3 5.49 -9.00 -72.90
CA ASN A 3 4.69 -10.17 -72.57
C ASN A 3 3.86 -9.91 -71.29
N PRO A 4 2.51 -9.89 -71.35
CA PRO A 4 1.65 -9.50 -70.22
C PRO A 4 1.68 -10.48 -69.02
N ARG A 5 2.31 -11.66 -69.17
CA ARG A 5 2.40 -12.66 -68.09
C ARG A 5 3.34 -12.28 -66.95
N VAL A 6 4.29 -11.36 -67.14
CA VAL A 6 5.30 -11.04 -66.11
C VAL A 6 4.79 -10.00 -65.09
N ALA A 7 3.80 -9.18 -65.45
CA ALA A 7 3.25 -8.15 -64.56
C ALA A 7 2.16 -8.68 -63.59
N GLN A 8 1.47 -9.77 -63.93
CA GLN A 8 0.44 -10.36 -63.06
C GLN A 8 1.01 -11.19 -61.90
N SER A 9 2.21 -11.75 -62.05
CA SER A 9 2.84 -12.57 -61.00
C SER A 9 3.39 -11.75 -59.82
N SER A 10 3.84 -10.50 -60.05
CA SER A 10 4.41 -9.65 -59.00
C SER A 10 3.36 -9.02 -58.06
N LEU A 11 2.18 -8.66 -58.59
CA LEU A 11 1.05 -8.15 -57.80
C LEU A 11 0.41 -9.23 -56.91
N HIS A 12 0.31 -10.46 -57.40
CA HIS A 12 -0.17 -11.60 -56.60
C HIS A 12 0.77 -11.99 -55.46
N PHE A 13 2.09 -11.88 -55.68
CA PHE A 13 3.11 -12.22 -54.68
C PHE A 13 3.13 -11.22 -53.51
N SER A 14 3.00 -9.93 -53.80
CA SER A 14 2.93 -8.86 -52.79
C SER A 14 1.69 -8.96 -51.89
N GLY A 15 0.51 -9.22 -52.46
CA GLY A 15 -0.73 -9.39 -51.70
C GLY A 15 -0.74 -10.63 -50.79
N ALA A 16 -0.10 -11.72 -51.22
CA ALA A 16 0.00 -12.95 -50.42
C ALA A 16 0.94 -12.76 -49.20
N ILE A 17 2.06 -12.04 -49.36
CA ILE A 17 2.98 -11.72 -48.27
C ILE A 17 2.32 -10.77 -47.27
N LEU A 18 1.63 -9.74 -47.74
CA LEU A 18 0.90 -8.80 -46.87
C LEU A 18 -0.21 -9.50 -46.07
N LYS A 19 -0.97 -10.43 -46.70
CA LYS A 19 -1.98 -11.24 -46.01
C LYS A 19 -1.37 -12.17 -44.96
N LYS A 20 -0.22 -12.80 -45.24
CA LYS A 20 0.50 -13.61 -44.26
C LYS A 20 1.02 -12.76 -43.09
N LEU A 21 1.56 -11.58 -43.38
CA LEU A 21 2.04 -10.65 -42.35
C LEU A 21 0.89 -10.19 -41.44
N LEU A 22 -0.25 -9.79 -42.02
CA LEU A 22 -1.45 -9.42 -41.28
C LEU A 22 -2.00 -10.60 -40.45
N SER A 23 -1.95 -11.82 -40.99
CA SER A 23 -2.35 -13.03 -40.27
C SER A 23 -1.42 -13.34 -39.09
N MET A 24 -0.11 -13.19 -39.25
CA MET A 24 0.87 -13.36 -38.17
C MET A 24 0.69 -12.29 -37.09
N PHE A 25 0.43 -11.04 -37.47
CA PHE A 25 0.18 -9.96 -36.51
C PHE A 25 -1.09 -10.21 -35.70
N ARG A 26 -2.16 -10.72 -36.32
CA ARG A 26 -3.37 -11.13 -35.61
C ARG A 26 -3.11 -12.28 -34.64
N LEU A 27 -2.37 -13.31 -35.07
CA LEU A 27 -1.99 -14.43 -34.20
C LEU A 27 -1.13 -13.98 -33.01
N LEU A 28 -0.22 -13.02 -33.22
CA LEU A 28 0.57 -12.42 -32.16
C LEU A 28 -0.30 -11.67 -31.15
N ILE A 29 -1.26 -10.85 -31.63
CA ILE A 29 -2.21 -10.14 -30.77
C ILE A 29 -3.05 -11.14 -29.97
N TYR A 30 -3.61 -12.17 -30.60
CA TYR A 30 -4.38 -13.19 -29.90
C TYR A 30 -3.54 -13.92 -28.85
N SER A 31 -2.30 -14.29 -29.17
CA SER A 31 -1.36 -14.89 -28.22
C SER A 31 -1.12 -13.98 -27.02
N LEU A 32 -0.85 -12.68 -27.25
CA LEU A 32 -0.63 -11.71 -26.19
C LEU A 32 -1.87 -11.51 -25.31
N CYS A 33 -3.06 -11.45 -25.91
CA CYS A 33 -4.33 -11.37 -25.18
C CYS A 33 -4.59 -12.63 -24.34
N THR A 34 -4.27 -13.82 -24.86
CA THR A 34 -4.42 -15.06 -24.08
C THR A 34 -3.45 -15.12 -22.90
N LEU A 35 -2.18 -14.73 -23.10
CA LEU A 35 -1.19 -14.66 -22.02
C LEU A 35 -1.58 -13.65 -20.94
N TYR A 36 -2.12 -12.49 -21.33
CA TYR A 36 -2.62 -11.48 -20.40
C TYR A 36 -3.86 -11.97 -19.63
N SER A 37 -4.76 -12.69 -20.28
CA SER A 37 -5.95 -13.25 -19.62
C SER A 37 -5.59 -14.35 -18.63
N LEU A 38 -4.60 -15.19 -18.95
CA LEU A 38 -4.07 -16.21 -18.06
C LEU A 38 -3.37 -15.61 -16.84
N SER A 39 -2.61 -14.53 -17.02
CA SER A 39 -1.93 -13.85 -15.90
C SER A 39 -2.91 -13.16 -14.94
N LEU A 40 -4.01 -12.58 -15.46
CA LEU A 40 -5.10 -12.05 -14.63
C LEU A 40 -5.82 -13.16 -13.86
N SER A 41 -6.05 -14.31 -14.51
CA SER A 41 -6.71 -15.48 -13.89
C SER A 41 -5.84 -16.13 -12.81
N ALA A 42 -4.52 -15.91 -12.82
CA ALA A 42 -3.61 -16.36 -11.77
C ALA A 42 -3.67 -15.50 -10.49
N GLN A 43 -4.40 -14.37 -10.52
CA GLN A 43 -4.63 -13.54 -9.34
C GLN A 43 -5.84 -14.08 -8.57
N ARG A 44 -5.62 -14.47 -7.32
CA ARG A 44 -6.66 -14.94 -6.41
C ARG A 44 -7.27 -13.75 -5.67
N LYS A 45 -8.60 -13.66 -5.67
CA LYS A 45 -9.33 -12.67 -4.89
C LYS A 45 -9.50 -13.19 -3.47
N VAL A 46 -8.96 -12.45 -2.50
CA VAL A 46 -9.09 -12.72 -1.07
C VAL A 46 -10.11 -11.73 -0.52
N HIS A 47 -11.22 -12.24 0.04
CA HIS A 47 -12.23 -11.42 0.68
C HIS A 47 -11.99 -11.37 2.19
N VAL A 48 -11.67 -10.18 2.70
CA VAL A 48 -11.41 -9.96 4.13
C VAL A 48 -12.68 -9.44 4.79
N ILE A 49 -13.20 -10.19 5.75
CA ILE A 49 -14.48 -9.93 6.41
C ILE A 49 -14.38 -10.02 7.93
N ASP A 50 -15.32 -9.38 8.61
CA ASP A 50 -15.51 -9.48 10.04
C ASP A 50 -16.01 -10.88 10.42
N ALA A 51 -15.42 -11.52 11.42
CA ALA A 51 -15.78 -12.88 11.84
C ALA A 51 -17.18 -12.98 12.44
N THR A 52 -17.70 -11.89 13.00
CA THR A 52 -18.99 -11.77 13.68
C THR A 52 -20.08 -11.28 12.72
N THR A 53 -19.86 -10.15 12.05
CA THR A 53 -20.88 -9.52 11.18
C THR A 53 -20.86 -10.05 9.75
N LEU A 54 -19.78 -10.72 9.34
CA LEU A 54 -19.53 -11.20 7.97
C LEU A 54 -19.50 -10.09 6.91
N LEU A 55 -19.43 -8.83 7.33
CA LEU A 55 -19.31 -7.68 6.45
C LEU A 55 -17.86 -7.48 6.00
N PRO A 56 -17.63 -6.90 4.80
CA PRO A 56 -16.28 -6.60 4.32
C PRO A 56 -15.56 -5.61 5.23
N ILE A 57 -14.25 -5.81 5.39
CA ILE A 57 -13.39 -4.90 6.16
C ILE A 57 -12.51 -4.09 5.20
N GLU A 58 -12.67 -2.77 5.23
CA GLU A 58 -11.79 -1.84 4.54
C GLU A 58 -10.50 -1.56 5.32
N ASN A 59 -9.49 -1.01 4.65
CA ASN A 59 -8.24 -0.53 5.26
C ASN A 59 -7.42 -1.61 6.01
N VAL A 60 -7.59 -2.89 5.68
CA VAL A 60 -6.74 -3.96 6.20
C VAL A 60 -5.43 -3.96 5.45
N VAL A 61 -4.32 -3.78 6.17
CA VAL A 61 -2.98 -3.88 5.61
C VAL A 61 -2.63 -5.35 5.41
N VAL A 62 -2.30 -5.71 4.17
CA VAL A 62 -1.90 -7.08 3.79
C VAL A 62 -0.40 -7.12 3.51
N THR A 63 0.31 -8.00 4.20
CA THR A 63 1.75 -8.19 4.03
C THR A 63 2.11 -9.64 3.71
N ASP A 64 3.24 -9.84 3.04
CA ASP A 64 3.89 -11.14 3.00
C ASP A 64 4.31 -11.52 4.44
N ALA A 65 3.80 -12.64 4.95
CA ALA A 65 4.03 -13.01 6.34
C ALA A 65 5.48 -13.42 6.66
N GLN A 66 6.30 -13.73 5.65
CA GLN A 66 7.71 -14.11 5.83
C GLN A 66 8.64 -12.90 5.65
N LEU A 67 8.42 -12.11 4.60
CA LEU A 67 9.28 -10.99 4.23
C LEU A 67 8.86 -9.67 4.89
N GLY A 68 7.64 -9.61 5.44
CA GLY A 68 7.07 -8.37 5.99
C GLY A 68 6.78 -7.30 4.94
N LYS A 69 6.90 -7.63 3.65
CA LYS A 69 6.65 -6.72 2.54
C LYS A 69 5.16 -6.37 2.47
N VAL A 70 4.83 -5.09 2.38
CA VAL A 70 3.43 -4.65 2.17
C VAL A 70 3.03 -4.96 0.74
N LEU A 71 1.90 -5.64 0.59
CA LEU A 71 1.36 -6.03 -0.71
C LEU A 71 0.19 -5.14 -1.13
N GLY A 72 -0.52 -4.56 -0.15
CA GLY A 72 -1.58 -3.61 -0.41
C GLY A 72 -2.50 -3.43 0.80
N ILE A 73 -3.61 -2.73 0.55
CA ILE A 73 -4.63 -2.40 1.55
C ILE A 73 -6.00 -2.76 0.96
N THR A 74 -6.90 -3.34 1.75
CA THR A 74 -8.25 -3.68 1.27
C THR A 74 -9.07 -2.41 0.99
N PRO A 75 -9.78 -2.32 -0.14
CA PRO A 75 -10.74 -1.25 -0.40
C PRO A 75 -12.05 -1.47 0.38
N LYS A 76 -13.03 -0.57 0.20
CA LYS A 76 -14.37 -0.62 0.84
C LYS A 76 -15.09 -1.97 0.76
N ASN A 77 -14.84 -2.73 -0.30
CA ASN A 77 -15.45 -4.04 -0.51
C ASN A 77 -14.66 -5.20 0.12
N GLY A 78 -13.58 -4.94 0.86
CA GLY A 78 -12.77 -5.96 1.53
C GLY A 78 -11.99 -6.89 0.59
N LEU A 79 -11.94 -6.61 -0.72
CA LEU A 79 -11.31 -7.51 -1.71
C LEU A 79 -9.85 -7.15 -1.96
N PHE A 80 -8.96 -8.07 -1.66
CA PHE A 80 -7.54 -7.98 -1.96
C PHE A 80 -7.15 -8.94 -3.10
N LEU A 81 -6.37 -8.46 -4.06
CA LEU A 81 -5.84 -9.29 -5.16
C LEU A 81 -4.50 -9.87 -4.74
N SER A 82 -4.48 -11.17 -4.44
CA SER A 82 -3.27 -11.92 -4.13
C SER A 82 -2.72 -12.57 -5.39
N THR A 83 -1.41 -12.47 -5.63
CA THR A 83 -0.76 -13.25 -6.68
C THR A 83 -0.38 -14.64 -6.17
N SER A 84 -0.37 -15.64 -7.05
CA SER A 84 -0.11 -17.06 -6.70
C SER A 84 1.26 -17.33 -6.05
N GLN A 85 2.17 -16.37 -6.08
CA GLN A 85 3.53 -16.53 -5.51
C GLN A 85 3.55 -16.51 -3.98
N PHE A 86 2.54 -15.95 -3.33
CA PHE A 86 2.49 -15.82 -1.88
C PHE A 86 1.83 -17.04 -1.25
N LYS A 87 2.53 -17.72 -0.34
CA LYS A 87 1.98 -18.89 0.37
C LYS A 87 1.27 -18.51 1.67
N LYS A 88 1.72 -17.45 2.34
CA LYS A 88 1.20 -17.00 3.62
C LYS A 88 1.14 -15.48 3.67
N LEU A 89 0.01 -14.95 4.11
CA LEU A 89 -0.25 -13.52 4.23
C LEU A 89 -0.49 -13.17 5.69
N SER A 90 -0.14 -11.94 6.04
CA SER A 90 -0.49 -11.34 7.32
C SER A 90 -1.43 -10.16 7.09
N PHE A 91 -2.45 -10.07 7.94
CA PHE A 91 -3.56 -9.12 7.87
C PHE A 91 -3.57 -8.32 9.17
N SER A 92 -3.49 -6.99 9.05
CA SER A 92 -3.45 -6.07 10.18
C SER A 92 -4.45 -4.94 10.01
N HIS A 93 -5.25 -4.70 11.05
CA HIS A 93 -6.19 -3.60 11.14
C HIS A 93 -6.32 -3.19 12.61
N LEU A 94 -6.50 -1.90 12.88
CA LEU A 94 -6.56 -1.35 14.24
C LEU A 94 -7.63 -2.05 15.09
N SER A 95 -8.85 -2.13 14.58
CA SER A 95 -10.01 -2.68 15.28
C SER A 95 -10.08 -4.20 15.39
N TYR A 96 -9.13 -4.95 14.84
CA TYR A 96 -9.17 -6.42 14.80
C TYR A 96 -7.89 -7.04 15.38
N GLN A 97 -7.97 -8.32 15.71
CA GLN A 97 -6.80 -9.11 16.04
C GLN A 97 -5.97 -9.37 14.76
N PRO A 98 -4.64 -9.22 14.79
CA PRO A 98 -3.80 -9.52 13.65
C PRO A 98 -3.85 -11.02 13.33
N LEU A 99 -3.84 -11.37 12.05
CA LEU A 99 -3.92 -12.76 11.60
C LEU A 99 -2.87 -13.05 10.54
N ALA A 100 -2.09 -14.11 10.73
CA ALA A 100 -1.17 -14.63 9.71
C ALA A 100 -1.64 -16.02 9.25
N ALA A 101 -2.14 -16.11 8.01
CA ALA A 101 -2.80 -17.31 7.50
C ALA A 101 -2.33 -17.66 6.07
N PRO A 102 -2.45 -18.93 5.64
CA PRO A 102 -2.30 -19.30 4.24
C PRO A 102 -3.28 -18.51 3.35
N VAL A 103 -2.94 -18.36 2.07
CA VAL A 103 -3.85 -17.71 1.12
C VAL A 103 -5.14 -18.54 0.95
N ALA A 104 -6.28 -17.92 1.21
CA ALA A 104 -7.62 -18.50 1.08
C ALA A 104 -8.56 -17.50 0.37
N ASP A 105 -9.70 -17.97 -0.14
CA ASP A 105 -10.69 -17.09 -0.81
C ASP A 105 -11.34 -16.11 0.18
N THR A 106 -11.39 -16.49 1.45
CA THR A 106 -11.99 -15.66 2.50
C THR A 106 -11.14 -15.72 3.76
N VAL A 107 -10.92 -14.55 4.36
CA VAL A 107 -10.19 -14.38 5.61
C VAL A 107 -11.12 -13.67 6.59
N ARG A 108 -11.29 -14.26 7.78
CA ARG A 108 -12.14 -13.72 8.83
C ARG A 108 -11.28 -13.12 9.92
N LEU A 109 -11.44 -11.83 10.18
CA LEU A 109 -10.75 -11.15 11.27
C LEU A 109 -11.67 -11.05 12.49
N VAL A 110 -11.14 -11.39 13.66
CA VAL A 110 -11.88 -11.31 14.92
C VAL A 110 -11.76 -9.88 15.45
N PRO A 111 -12.89 -9.20 15.75
CA PRO A 111 -12.86 -7.88 16.37
C PRO A 111 -12.02 -7.88 17.64
N ARG A 112 -11.32 -6.78 17.89
CA ARG A 112 -10.57 -6.59 19.12
C ARG A 112 -11.49 -6.04 20.19
N ASP A 113 -11.56 -6.73 21.33
CA ASP A 113 -12.22 -6.20 22.51
C ASP A 113 -11.35 -5.08 23.12
N TYR A 114 -11.88 -3.86 23.11
CA TYR A 114 -11.31 -2.75 23.87
C TYR A 114 -12.04 -2.65 25.20
N ASN A 115 -11.45 -3.19 26.26
CA ASN A 115 -11.95 -2.93 27.60
C ASN A 115 -11.34 -1.61 28.11
N ILE A 116 -11.99 -0.49 27.77
CA ILE A 116 -11.67 0.80 28.37
C ILE A 116 -12.55 0.92 29.61
N ALA A 117 -11.94 0.81 30.79
CA ALA A 117 -12.68 0.93 32.04
C ALA A 117 -13.41 2.28 32.07
N PRO A 118 -14.73 2.29 32.27
CA PRO A 118 -15.46 3.54 32.44
C PRO A 118 -14.90 4.25 33.67
N THR A 119 -14.36 5.44 33.46
CA THR A 119 -13.86 6.29 34.53
C THR A 119 -14.84 7.42 34.72
N GLU A 120 -15.53 7.46 35.85
CA GLU A 120 -16.38 8.58 36.20
C GLU A 120 -15.50 9.79 36.56
N VAL A 121 -15.66 10.87 35.79
CA VAL A 121 -14.95 12.12 36.05
C VAL A 121 -15.77 12.92 37.07
N THR A 122 -15.38 12.84 38.33
CA THR A 122 -15.93 13.65 39.43
C THR A 122 -15.34 15.06 39.50
N ALA A 123 -14.39 15.37 38.60
CA ALA A 123 -13.75 16.67 38.54
C ALA A 123 -14.68 17.73 37.92
N LYS A 124 -14.60 18.96 38.46
CA LYS A 124 -15.21 20.16 37.88
C LYS A 124 -14.85 20.24 36.38
N ALA A 125 -15.77 20.70 35.53
CA ALA A 125 -15.58 20.78 34.08
C ALA A 125 -14.18 21.33 33.75
N ALA A 126 -13.33 20.49 33.15
CA ALA A 126 -11.96 20.84 32.85
C ALA A 126 -11.92 21.91 31.77
N ASP A 127 -11.02 22.88 31.90
CA ASP A 127 -10.82 23.92 30.87
C ASP A 127 -10.34 23.31 29.53
N TYR A 128 -9.69 22.14 29.58
CA TYR A 128 -9.27 21.36 28.42
C TYR A 128 -9.12 19.86 28.76
N TYR A 129 -9.15 19.01 27.74
CA TYR A 129 -8.81 17.59 27.80
C TYR A 129 -7.38 17.38 27.31
N ARG A 130 -6.57 16.59 28.03
CA ARG A 130 -5.26 16.14 27.55
C ARG A 130 -5.34 14.71 27.01
N LEU A 131 -5.19 14.55 25.71
CA LEU A 131 -5.15 13.25 25.05
C LEU A 131 -3.70 12.89 24.73
N ARG A 132 -3.20 11.78 25.28
CA ARG A 132 -1.89 11.26 24.92
C ARG A 132 -2.00 10.28 23.76
N ALA A 133 -1.34 10.59 22.65
CA ALA A 133 -1.22 9.69 21.51
C ALA A 133 0.18 9.09 21.44
N VAL A 134 0.25 7.80 21.14
CA VAL A 134 1.48 7.12 20.72
C VAL A 134 1.32 6.81 19.24
N VAL A 135 2.19 7.38 18.42
CA VAL A 135 2.10 7.32 16.96
C VAL A 135 3.35 6.66 16.42
N ARG A 136 3.18 5.74 15.47
CA ARG A 136 4.27 5.20 14.64
C ARG A 136 3.94 5.45 13.18
N SER A 137 4.85 6.11 12.46
CA SER A 137 4.74 6.29 11.01
C SER A 137 5.84 5.48 10.32
N TYR A 138 5.49 4.73 9.28
CA TYR A 138 6.42 3.94 8.49
C TYR A 138 6.66 4.61 7.14
N GLN A 139 7.92 4.69 6.72
CA GLN A 139 8.30 5.04 5.36
C GLN A 139 8.71 3.77 4.61
N TYR A 140 8.13 3.58 3.43
CA TYR A 140 8.39 2.42 2.58
C TYR A 140 9.18 2.85 1.35
N VAL A 141 10.11 1.99 0.91
CA VAL A 141 10.68 2.06 -0.43
C VAL A 141 10.52 0.68 -1.06
N ASP A 142 10.02 0.61 -2.30
CA ASP A 142 9.66 -0.64 -2.97
C ASP A 142 8.73 -1.56 -2.15
N SER A 143 7.80 -0.94 -1.40
CA SER A 143 6.87 -1.59 -0.45
C SER A 143 7.55 -2.30 0.73
N ILE A 144 8.80 -1.98 1.01
CA ILE A 144 9.58 -2.47 2.15
C ILE A 144 9.79 -1.31 3.14
N PRO A 145 9.48 -1.47 4.43
CA PRO A 145 9.70 -0.41 5.41
C PRO A 145 11.20 -0.17 5.58
N VAL A 146 11.65 1.07 5.36
CA VAL A 146 13.07 1.47 5.48
C VAL A 146 13.32 2.41 6.65
N ASN A 147 12.32 3.20 7.03
CA ASN A 147 12.35 4.08 8.19
C ASN A 147 11.05 3.95 8.97
N PHE A 148 11.11 4.15 10.28
CA PHE A 148 9.90 4.47 11.04
C PHE A 148 10.20 5.55 12.08
N VAL A 149 9.19 6.36 12.36
CA VAL A 149 9.24 7.41 13.38
C VAL A 149 8.21 7.07 14.44
N ASP A 150 8.67 6.98 15.68
CA ASP A 150 7.83 6.88 16.87
C ASP A 150 7.70 8.25 17.52
N ALA A 151 6.48 8.62 17.87
CA ALA A 151 6.19 9.85 18.57
C ALA A 151 5.27 9.59 19.75
N VAL A 152 5.50 10.29 20.86
CA VAL A 152 4.52 10.45 21.93
C VAL A 152 4.11 11.91 21.96
N LEU A 153 2.81 12.16 21.79
CA LEU A 153 2.22 13.50 21.66
C LEU A 153 1.17 13.67 22.76
N ASP A 154 1.15 14.82 23.43
CA ASP A 154 -0.01 15.26 24.21
C ASP A 154 -0.78 16.28 23.36
N PHE A 155 -2.05 16.01 23.10
CA PHE A 155 -3.00 16.95 22.50
C PHE A 155 -3.83 17.59 23.59
N TYR A 156 -4.01 18.90 23.51
CA TYR A 156 -4.80 19.71 24.44
C TYR A 156 -6.06 20.18 23.69
N VAL A 157 -7.17 19.52 23.96
CA VAL A 157 -8.47 19.79 23.34
C VAL A 157 -9.25 20.73 24.24
N ASN A 158 -9.36 21.99 23.85
CA ASN A 158 -10.17 22.97 24.57
C ASN A 158 -11.66 22.71 24.29
N GLY A 159 -12.49 22.64 25.35
CA GLY A 159 -13.93 22.43 25.21
C GLY A 159 -14.71 23.60 24.58
N LYS A 160 -14.09 24.78 24.44
CA LYS A 160 -14.72 26.02 23.96
C LYS A 160 -14.00 26.69 22.79
N GLY A 161 -12.93 26.10 22.26
CA GLY A 161 -12.09 26.71 21.23
C GLY A 161 -11.81 25.78 20.05
N ASN A 162 -11.57 26.36 18.86
CA ASN A 162 -11.31 25.61 17.62
C ASN A 162 -9.82 25.30 17.39
N LYS A 163 -8.95 25.71 18.32
CA LYS A 163 -7.50 25.53 18.19
C LYS A 163 -7.06 24.31 18.98
N LEU A 164 -6.60 23.29 18.25
CA LEU A 164 -5.96 22.12 18.83
C LEU A 164 -4.50 22.48 19.13
N GLU A 165 -4.14 22.47 20.41
CA GLU A 165 -2.74 22.60 20.81
C GLU A 165 -2.15 21.20 21.04
N TYR A 166 -0.86 21.05 20.78
CA TYR A 166 -0.17 19.78 21.00
C TYR A 166 1.25 20.01 21.48
N ARG A 167 1.80 18.99 22.15
CA ARG A 167 3.19 18.95 22.59
C ARG A 167 3.79 17.61 22.21
N VAL A 168 4.90 17.64 21.49
CA VAL A 168 5.73 16.45 21.26
C VAL A 168 6.50 16.17 22.55
N LEU A 169 6.24 15.02 23.17
CA LEU A 169 6.94 14.57 24.37
C LEU A 169 8.18 13.74 24.03
N LYS A 170 8.08 12.95 22.97
CA LYS A 170 9.16 12.09 22.49
C LYS A 170 9.04 11.94 20.98
N LEU A 171 10.17 11.92 20.30
CA LEU A 171 10.28 11.63 18.87
C LEU A 171 11.54 10.80 18.65
N ASP A 172 11.39 9.53 18.28
CA ASP A 172 12.49 8.65 17.93
C ASP A 172 12.38 8.28 16.45
N ALA A 173 13.43 8.52 15.68
CA ALA A 173 13.48 8.16 14.26
C ALA A 173 14.48 7.01 14.06
N TYR A 174 14.00 5.91 13.49
CA TYR A 174 14.80 4.74 13.17
C TYR A 174 14.97 4.64 11.65
N LYS A 175 16.22 4.43 11.21
CA LYS A 175 16.57 4.35 9.79
C LYS A 175 17.43 3.13 9.50
N ASP A 176 17.02 2.31 8.55
CA ASP A 176 17.83 1.21 8.04
C ASP A 176 18.85 1.73 7.01
N LYS A 177 19.99 2.21 7.52
CA LYS A 177 21.07 2.82 6.71
C LYS A 177 21.63 1.86 5.66
N ALA A 178 21.65 0.56 5.93
CA ALA A 178 22.19 -0.43 5.01
C ALA A 178 21.29 -0.59 3.78
N ARG A 179 19.97 -0.70 4.00
CA ARG A 179 18.98 -0.79 2.93
C ARG A 179 18.90 0.49 2.10
N ILE A 180 18.95 1.65 2.74
CA ILE A 180 18.96 2.95 2.04
C ILE A 180 20.17 3.04 1.10
N ARG A 181 21.34 2.58 1.56
CA ARG A 181 22.55 2.56 0.75
C ARG A 181 22.43 1.59 -0.43
N GLU A 182 21.91 0.39 -0.20
CA GLU A 182 21.66 -0.61 -1.25
C GLU A 182 20.68 -0.09 -2.31
N ASN A 183 19.61 0.59 -1.91
CA ASN A 183 18.64 1.14 -2.86
C ASN A 183 19.21 2.33 -3.67
N ASN A 184 19.93 3.23 -3.01
CA ASN A 184 20.63 4.34 -3.68
C ASN A 184 21.67 3.85 -4.71
N LEU A 185 22.28 2.69 -4.48
CA LEU A 185 23.19 2.06 -5.45
C LEU A 185 22.45 1.43 -6.63
N ASN A 186 21.17 1.06 -6.45
CA ASN A 186 20.40 0.25 -7.39
C ASN A 186 19.41 1.03 -8.27
N ARG A 187 19.04 2.30 -7.99
CA ARG A 187 18.23 3.08 -8.95
C ARG A 187 18.32 4.61 -8.87
N SER A 188 18.30 5.17 -10.09
CA SER A 188 18.21 6.56 -10.52
C SER A 188 17.02 7.32 -9.91
N LYS A 189 17.28 8.58 -9.49
CA LYS A 189 16.32 9.58 -8.95
C LYS A 189 15.31 9.00 -7.93
N VAL A 190 15.73 9.07 -6.67
CA VAL A 190 14.85 8.96 -5.51
C VAL A 190 13.89 10.15 -5.53
N GLU A 191 12.61 9.92 -5.82
CA GLU A 191 11.55 10.80 -5.31
C GLU A 191 11.32 10.39 -3.85
N VAL A 192 11.83 11.23 -2.97
CA VAL A 192 11.48 11.21 -1.56
C VAL A 192 10.04 11.70 -1.50
N ASP A 193 9.09 10.81 -1.23
CA ASP A 193 7.72 11.23 -0.97
C ASP A 193 7.70 12.01 0.35
N ASP A 194 7.12 13.21 0.31
CA ASP A 194 6.99 14.15 1.43
C ASP A 194 6.28 13.44 2.59
N ASN A 195 7.00 13.31 3.71
CA ASN A 195 6.46 12.69 4.91
C ASN A 195 5.56 13.71 5.59
N GLY A 196 4.29 13.82 5.19
CA GLY A 196 3.37 14.85 5.70
C GLY A 196 3.33 15.00 7.23
N LEU A 197 3.56 13.93 8.01
CA LEU A 197 3.72 14.03 9.47
C LEU A 197 5.10 14.57 9.90
N LEU A 198 6.18 14.11 9.27
CA LEU A 198 7.52 14.61 9.55
C LEU A 198 7.66 16.07 9.13
N ASP A 199 7.15 16.43 7.95
CA ASP A 199 7.15 17.80 7.41
C ASP A 199 6.29 18.71 8.28
N TRP A 200 5.11 18.25 8.72
CA TRP A 200 4.28 18.99 9.67
C TRP A 200 4.93 19.17 11.04
N VAL A 201 5.56 18.12 11.61
CA VAL A 201 6.27 18.21 12.90
C VAL A 201 7.53 19.10 12.78
N SER A 202 8.31 18.93 11.71
CA SER A 202 9.58 19.64 11.50
C SER A 202 9.40 21.11 11.14
N ALA A 203 8.45 21.46 10.27
CA ALA A 203 8.17 22.84 9.88
C ALA A 203 7.67 23.71 11.04
N GLN A 204 7.09 23.10 12.09
CA GLN A 204 6.55 23.80 13.26
C GLN A 204 7.51 23.81 14.46
N HIS A 205 8.49 22.90 14.54
CA HIS A 205 9.30 22.71 15.76
C HIS A 205 10.82 22.57 15.56
N ILE A 206 11.33 22.54 14.32
CA ILE A 206 12.77 22.63 14.08
C ILE A 206 13.07 24.02 13.53
N SER A 207 13.08 25.03 14.41
CA SER A 207 13.99 26.14 14.17
C SER A 207 15.38 25.53 14.13
N THR A 208 16.01 25.56 12.96
CA THR A 208 17.42 25.19 12.79
C THR A 208 18.28 26.14 13.61
N ASN A 209 18.40 25.86 14.91
CA ASN A 209 19.58 26.25 15.66
C ASN A 209 20.68 25.31 15.19
N ASN A 210 21.41 25.77 14.18
CA ASN A 210 22.86 25.87 14.25
C ASN A 210 23.32 26.81 13.13
N ALA A 211 23.53 28.07 13.51
CA ALA A 211 24.62 28.84 12.95
C ALA A 211 25.93 28.26 13.50
N TYR A 212 26.80 27.81 12.60
CA TYR A 212 28.25 28.02 12.50
C TYR A 212 28.81 27.07 11.43
#